data_AF-A0A1M2W4U5-F1
#
_entry.id   AF-A0A1M2W4U5-F1
#
_cell.length_a   1.000
_cell.length_b   1.000
_cell.length_c   1.000
_cell.angle_alpha   90.00
_cell.angle_beta   90.00
_cell.angle_gamma   90.00
#
_symmetry.space_group_name_H-M   'P 1'
#
loop_
_entity.id
_entity.type
_entity.pdbx_description
1 polymer ?
#
loop_
_entity_poly.entity_id
_entity_poly.type
_entity_poly.pdbx_seq_one_letter_code
_entity_poly.pdbx_strand_id
1 'polypeptide(L)' 'MLATGSSDPSSAIWDTSNQTIIHKWDAHTEVVWALDFSPNDKRLASASADGNVMM' A
#
# COMPACT_ATOMS: atom_id res chain seq x y z
N MET A 1 -7.12 8.36 -5.20
CA MET A 1 -6.79 7.19 -4.35
C MET A 1 -5.53 7.53 -3.58
N LEU A 2 -5.51 7.20 -2.29
CA LEU A 2 -4.34 7.35 -1.44
C LEU A 2 -3.93 5.97 -0.95
N ALA A 3 -2.64 5.64 -1.01
CA ALA A 3 -2.11 4.44 -0.37
C ALA A 3 -1.38 4.84 0.92
N THR A 4 -1.54 4.02 1.95
CA THR A 4 -0.88 4.22 3.23
C THR A 4 -0.09 2.96 3.59
N GLY A 5 1.19 3.16 3.89
CA GLY A 5 2.05 2.15 4.50
C GLY A 5 1.99 2.33 6.01
N SER A 6 1.81 1.23 6.74
CA SER A 6 1.82 1.23 8.20
C SER A 6 3.11 0.61 8.72
N SER A 7 3.44 0.89 9.98
CA SER A 7 4.39 0.07 10.75
C SER A 7 3.84 -1.32 11.04
N ASP A 8 2.51 -1.47 10.96
CA ASP A 8 1.85 -2.76 10.97
C ASP A 8 1.97 -3.40 9.57
N PRO A 9 1.96 -4.73 9.47
CA PRO A 9 2.01 -5.49 8.20
C PRO A 9 0.88 -5.16 7.19
N SER A 10 -0.08 -4.33 7.60
CA SER A 10 -1.26 -4.01 6.83
C SER A 10 -1.08 -2.73 5.99
N SER A 11 -1.35 -2.86 4.70
CA SER A 11 -1.43 -1.78 3.73
C SER A 11 -2.88 -1.52 3.35
N ALA A 12 -3.22 -0.26 3.03
CA ALA A 12 -4.57 0.11 2.65
C ALA A 12 -4.60 1.15 1.54
N ILE A 13 -5.63 1.03 0.68
CA ILE A 13 -6.02 2.00 -0.32
C ILE A 13 -7.29 2.69 0.13
N TRP A 14 -7.27 4.02 0.04
CA TRP A 14 -8.33 4.91 0.44
C TRP A 14 -8.91 5.65 -0.77
N ASP A 15 -10.23 5.77 -0.79
CA ASP A 15 -10.93 6.77 -1.58
C ASP A 15 -10.91 8.08 -0.80
N THR A 16 -10.11 9.04 -1.25
CA THR A 16 -10.03 10.37 -0.63
C THR A 16 -11.31 11.19 -0.82
N SER A 17 -12.11 10.87 -1.84
CA SER A 17 -13.34 11.58 -2.17
C SER A 17 -14.46 11.23 -1.17
N ASN A 18 -14.57 9.94 -0.86
CA ASN A 18 -15.59 9.39 0.03
C ASN A 18 -15.07 9.12 1.46
N GLN A 19 -13.77 9.30 1.68
CA GLN A 19 -13.06 8.99 2.93
C GLN A 19 -13.26 7.54 3.39
N THR A 20 -13.31 6.61 2.44
CA THR A 20 -13.55 5.18 2.69
C THR A 20 -12.33 4.33 2.33
N ILE A 21 -12.16 3.21 3.02
CA ILE A 21 -11.16 2.19 2.65
C ILE A 21 -11.74 1.39 1.48
N ILE A 22 -11.05 1.42 0.34
CA ILE A 22 -11.39 0.62 -0.84
C ILE A 22 -10.86 -0.80 -0.66
N HIS A 23 -9.63 -0.92 -0.16
CA HIS A 23 -8.97 -2.20 0.00
C HIS A 23 -7.99 -2.16 1.16
N LYS A 24 -7.94 -3.24 1.95
CA LYS A 24 -6.96 -3.44 3.01
C LYS A 24 -6.41 -4.85 2.86
N TRP A 25 -5.10 -5.00 2.92
CA TRP A 25 -4.44 -6.28 2.79
C TRP A 25 -3.13 -6.32 3.57
N ASP A 26 -2.74 -7.53 3.96
CA ASP A 26 -1.47 -7.79 4.62
C ASP A 26 -0.42 -8.08 3.55
N ALA A 27 0.20 -7.01 3.05
CA ALA A 27 1.18 -7.08 1.98
C ALA A 27 2.53 -7.58 2.49
N HIS A 28 2.91 -7.20 3.71
CA HIS A 28 4.27 -7.34 4.21
C HIS A 28 4.23 -7.86 5.63
N THR A 29 5.30 -8.49 6.11
CA THR A 29 5.38 -8.92 7.52
C THR A 29 6.08 -7.89 8.41
N GLU A 30 6.66 -6.86 7.81
CA GLU A 30 7.41 -5.78 8.44
C GLU A 30 7.00 -4.41 7.88
N VAL A 31 7.55 -3.34 8.46
CA VAL A 31 7.27 -1.93 8.12
C VAL A 31 7.41 -1.65 6.62
N VAL A 32 6.39 -1.01 6.05
CA VAL A 32 6.42 -0.52 4.67
C VAL A 32 7.10 0.86 4.61
N TRP A 33 8.16 0.98 3.82
CA TRP A 33 8.96 2.21 3.71
C TRP A 33 8.58 3.07 2.51
N ALA A 34 8.13 2.44 1.42
CA ALA A 34 7.85 3.13 0.17
C ALA A 34 6.64 2.54 -0.53
N LEU A 35 5.89 3.43 -1.20
CA LEU A 35 4.73 3.13 -1.99
C LEU A 35 4.78 3.96 -3.27
N ASP A 36 4.53 3.33 -4.42
CA ASP A 36 4.48 4.03 -5.71
C ASP A 36 3.33 3.53 -6.59
N PHE A 37 2.53 4.47 -7.08
CA PHE A 37 1.40 4.14 -7.95
C PHE A 37 1.87 4.11 -9.41
N SER A 38 1.55 3.01 -10.09
CA SER A 38 1.68 2.96 -11.53
C SER A 38 0.77 4.02 -12.17
N PRO A 39 1.31 4.86 -13.08
CA PRO A 39 0.53 5.90 -13.75
C PRO A 39 -0.46 5.35 -14.78
N ASN A 40 -0.25 4.10 -15.22
CA ASN A 40 -0.95 3.51 -16.37
C ASN A 40 -1.79 2.26 -16.04
N ASP A 41 -1.45 1.47 -15.01
CA ASP A 41 -2.05 0.15 -14.80
C ASP A 41 -2.81 -0.05 -13.47
N LYS A 42 -3.07 1.04 -12.71
CA LYS A 42 -3.74 0.99 -11.38
C LYS A 42 -3.07 0.06 -10.37
N ARG A 43 -1.81 -0.32 -10.59
CA ARG A 43 -1.00 -1.12 -9.67
C ARG A 43 -0.31 -0.23 -8.65
N LEU A 44 0.00 -0.80 -7.49
CA LEU A 44 0.67 -0.11 -6.40
C LEU A 44 1.86 -0.96 -5.96
N ALA A 45 3.06 -0.48 -6.22
CA ALA A 45 4.25 -1.11 -5.69
C ALA A 45 4.43 -0.74 -4.21
N SER A 46 4.74 -1.72 -3.37
CA SER A 46 5.08 -1.54 -1.95
C SER A 46 6.43 -2.20 -1.65
N ALA A 47 7.29 -1.49 -0.91
CA ALA A 47 8.59 -1.99 -0.47
C ALA A 47 8.67 -1.97 1.06
N SER A 48 9.13 -3.06 1.66
CA SER A 48 9.15 -3.27 3.11
C SER A 48 10.52 -3.68 3.65
N ALA A 49 10.70 -3.51 4.96
CA ALA A 49 11.83 -4.04 5.73
C ALA A 49 11.90 -5.58 5.73
N ASP A 50 10.83 -6.28 5.32
CA ASP A 50 10.81 -7.75 5.20
C ASP A 50 11.70 -8.28 4.06
N GLY A 51 12.32 -7.37 3.30
CA GLY A 51 13.24 -7.67 2.21
C GLY A 51 12.53 -7.89 0.87
N ASN A 52 11.21 -7.74 0.81
CA ASN A 52 10.42 -7.95 -0.39
C ASN A 52 9.80 -6.66 -0.93
N VAL A 53 9.54 -6.70 -2.24
CA VAL A 53 8.74 -5.71 -2.97
C VAL A 53 7.53 -6.44 -3.55
N MET A 54 6.33 -5.89 -3.32
CA MET A 54 5.07 -6.41 -3.87
C MET A 54 4.39 -5.36 -4.77
N MET A 55 3.49 -5.78 -5.67
CA MET A 55 2.82 -4.93 -6.68
C MET A 55 1.32 -5.25 -6.81
#